data_AF-Q9EXI8-F1
#
_entry.id   AF-Q9EXI8-F1
#
_cell.length_a   1.000
_cell.length_b   1.000
_cell.length_c   1.000
_cell.angle_alpha   90.00
_cell.angle_beta   90.00
_cell.angle_gamma   90.00
#
_symmetry.space_group_name_H-M   'P 1'
#
loop_
_entity.id
_entity.type
_entity.pdbx_description
1 polymer ?
#
loop_
_entity_poly.entity_id
_entity_poly.type
_entity_poly.pdbx_seq_one_letter_code
_entity_poly.pdbx_strand_id
1 'polypeptide(L)' 'MALISMHGAWLSFSDAPLLDNAVLHIEDNERVLLRPDATAPVNLP' A
#
# COMPACT_ATOMS: atom_id res chain seq x y z
N MET A 1 -17.52 -3.12 6.91
CA MET A 1 -17.17 -2.42 8.16
C MET A 1 -15.68 -2.63 8.27
N ALA A 2 -14.89 -1.57 8.22
CA ALA A 2 -13.44 -1.74 8.05
C ALA A 2 -12.84 -2.54 9.21
N LEU A 3 -12.12 -3.62 8.89
CA LEU A 3 -11.36 -4.40 9.86
C LEU A 3 -10.16 -3.59 10.37
N ILE A 4 -9.52 -2.83 9.48
CA ILE A 4 -8.43 -1.90 9.81
C ILE A 4 -8.69 -0.56 9.13
N SER A 5 -8.56 0.54 9.88
CA SER A 5 -8.61 1.89 9.33
C SER A 5 -7.43 2.71 9.85
N MET A 6 -6.65 3.25 8.93
CA MET A 6 -5.47 4.08 9.23
C MET A 6 -5.67 5.46 8.60
N HIS A 7 -5.48 6.50 9.39
CA HIS A 7 -5.54 7.89 8.96
C HIS A 7 -4.15 8.52 9.01
N GLY A 8 -3.80 9.31 7.99
CA GLY A 8 -2.47 9.92 7.91
C GLY A 8 -1.36 8.88 7.81
N ALA A 9 -1.60 7.79 7.10
CA ALA A 9 -0.61 6.74 6.89
C ALA A 9 0.51 7.28 5.98
N TRP A 10 1.74 7.14 6.47
CA TRP A 10 2.97 7.42 5.72
C TRP A 10 3.71 6.11 5.51
N LEU A 11 4.06 5.82 4.25
CA LEU A 11 4.85 4.65 3.87
C LEU A 11 5.93 5.12 2.92
N SER A 12 7.19 4.85 3.23
CA SER A 12 8.32 5.17 2.34
C SER A 12 9.11 3.89 2.09
N PHE A 13 9.61 3.74 0.87
CA PHE A 13 10.61 2.73 0.56
C PHE A 13 11.83 3.44 -0.01
N SER A 14 12.96 3.30 0.69
CA SER A 14 14.12 4.16 0.45
C SER A 14 13.73 5.66 0.59
N ASP A 15 14.36 6.52 -0.20
CA ASP A 15 14.14 7.98 -0.23
C ASP A 15 12.84 8.41 -0.96
N ALA A 16 11.98 7.47 -1.38
CA ALA A 16 10.75 7.76 -2.11
C ALA A 16 9.49 7.42 -1.27
N PRO A 17 8.59 8.39 -1.04
CA PRO A 17 7.33 8.12 -0.35
C PRO A 17 6.40 7.29 -1.24
N LEU A 18 5.96 6.12 -0.75
CA LEU A 18 4.96 5.25 -1.37
C LEU A 18 3.52 5.63 -0.99
N LEU A 19 3.32 6.15 0.23
CA LEU A 19 2.08 6.74 0.70
C LEU A 19 2.42 8.03 1.47
N ASP A 20 1.73 9.12 1.14
CA ASP A 20 1.85 10.42 1.81
C ASP A 20 0.48 10.81 2.35
N ASN A 21 0.36 10.84 3.69
CA ASN A 21 -0.82 11.25 4.43
C ASN A 21 -2.14 10.59 3.96
N ALA A 22 -2.05 9.32 3.55
CA ALA A 22 -3.18 8.60 2.97
C ALA A 22 -4.12 8.06 4.04
N VAL A 23 -5.39 7.85 3.66
CA VAL A 23 -6.34 7.09 4.48
C VAL A 23 -6.45 5.69 3.88
N LEU A 24 -6.12 4.66 4.65
CA LEU A 24 -6.24 3.27 4.23
C LEU A 24 -7.36 2.59 5.01
N HIS A 25 -8.28 1.98 4.27
CA HIS A 25 -9.32 1.11 4.81
C HIS A 25 -9.06 -0.30 4.27
N ILE A 26 -9.03 -1.28 5.18
CA ILE A 26 -8.96 -2.70 4.84
C ILE A 26 -10.23 -3.33 5.40
N GLU A 27 -11.07 -3.86 4.52
CA GLU A 27 -12.31 -4.53 4.87
C GLU A 27 -12.08 -6.01 5.22
N ASP A 28 -13.06 -6.65 5.85
CA ASP A 28 -12.99 -8.08 6.15
C ASP A 28 -12.76 -8.92 4.89
N ASN A 29 -11.75 -9.79 4.93
CA ASN A 29 -11.29 -10.63 3.82
C ASN A 29 -10.58 -9.89 2.66
N GLU A 30 -10.30 -8.59 2.81
CA GLU A 30 -9.50 -7.85 1.83
C GLU A 30 -8.01 -8.22 1.95
N ARG A 31 -7.37 -8.49 0.80
CA ARG A 31 -5.92 -8.74 0.73
C ARG A 31 -5.24 -7.56 0.07
N VAL A 32 -4.50 -6.79 0.85
CA VAL A 32 -3.70 -5.67 0.38
C VAL A 32 -2.26 -6.13 0.16
N LEU A 33 -1.69 -5.81 -1.01
CA LEU A 33 -0.29 -6.04 -1.34
C LEU A 33 0.38 -4.70 -1.59
N LEU A 34 1.42 -4.38 -0.83
CA LEU A 34 2.24 -3.19 -1.03
C LEU A 34 3.42 -3.56 -1.92
N ARG A 35 3.57 -2.88 -3.05
CA ARG A 35 4.72 -3.06 -3.96
C ARG A 35 5.56 -1.79 -3.98
N PRO A 36 6.87 -1.88 -3.72
CA PRO A 36 7.76 -0.72 -3.68
C PRO A 36 8.14 -0.17 -5.06
N ASP A 37 7.84 -0.89 -6.14
CA ASP A 37 8.25 -0.56 -7.49
C ASP A 37 7.07 -0.65 -8.48
N ALA A 38 6.80 0.45 -9.18
CA ALA A 38 5.89 0.47 -10.34
C ALA A 38 6.64 0.23 -11.67
N THR A 39 7.91 -0.21 -11.64
CA THR A 39 8.80 -0.22 -12.81
C THR A 39 9.39 -1.58 -13.20
N ALA A 40 9.04 -2.69 -12.55
CA ALA A 40 9.32 -4.00 -13.11
C ALA A 40 8.11 -4.48 -13.92
N PRO A 41 8.20 -4.64 -15.26
CA PRO A 41 7.19 -5.42 -15.96
C PRO A 41 7.16 -6.80 -15.33
N VAL A 42 5.96 -7.27 -15.00
CA VAL A 42 5.74 -8.63 -14.50
C VAL A 42 5.98 -9.59 -15.67
N ASN A 43 7.24 -9.82 -16.03
CA ASN A 43 7.62 -10.95 -16.86
C ASN A 43 7.63 -12.16 -15.93
N LEU A 44 6.45 -12.74 -15.76
CA LEU A 44 6.30 -14.12 -15.29
C LEU A 44 7.00 -15.04 -16.30
N PRO A 45 7.77 -16.04 -15.86
CA PRO A 45 8.16 -17.15 -16.74
C PRO A 45 6.93 -17.92 -17.24
#